data_AF-A0A926CT99-F1
#
_entry.id   AF-A0A926CT99-F1
#
_cell.length_a   1.000
_cell.length_b   1.000
_cell.length_c   1.000
_cell.angle_alpha   90.00
_cell.angle_beta   90.00
_cell.angle_gamma   90.00
#
_symmetry.space_group_name_H-M   'P 1'
#
loop_
_entity.id
_entity.type
_entity.pdbx_description
1 polymer ?
#
loop_
_entity_poly.entity_id
_entity_poly.type
_entity_poly.pdbx_seq_one_letter_code
_entity_poly.pdbx_strand_id
1 'polypeptide(L)'
;MSDSFLTRFFHVAQKVTEADRGLAVNSTLKVLDKFNVDEKLLADQSFAGFSQIWLRRALDDGATIITNNIITDASQAPTTNTNFANLRVVVCIPLLGHGAVYLDQHIRNGIIPREVIDRLSGVVVKLLENYQADITEAEIMALYEQTP
;
A
#
# COMPACT_ATOMS: atom_id res chain seq x y z
N MET A 1 -3.38 -19.77 -4.80
CA MET A 1 -3.57 -19.86 -3.33
C MET A 1 -2.96 -18.66 -2.61
N SER A 2 -1.77 -18.17 -2.97
CA SER A 2 -1.20 -16.91 -2.42
C SER A 2 -2.05 -15.67 -2.67
N ASP A 3 -2.74 -15.64 -3.82
CA ASP A 3 -3.44 -14.43 -4.28
C ASP A 3 -4.63 -14.08 -3.39
N SER A 4 -5.37 -15.07 -2.89
CA SER A 4 -6.49 -14.87 -1.96
C SER A 4 -6.07 -14.38 -0.59
N PHE A 5 -4.82 -14.64 -0.18
CA PHE A 5 -4.28 -14.15 1.08
C PHE A 5 -3.94 -12.65 0.97
N LEU A 6 -3.27 -12.26 -0.11
CA LEU A 6 -2.91 -10.86 -0.36
C LEU A 6 -4.15 -9.96 -0.49
N THR A 7 -5.17 -10.41 -1.21
CA THR A 7 -6.40 -9.62 -1.39
C THR A 7 -7.17 -9.44 -0.08
N ARG A 8 -7.23 -10.47 0.77
CA ARG A 8 -7.85 -10.36 2.10
C ARG A 8 -7.10 -9.39 3.02
N PHE A 9 -5.77 -9.45 3.02
CA PHE A 9 -4.97 -8.43 3.74
C PHE A 9 -5.20 -7.03 3.16
N PHE A 10 -5.25 -6.88 1.84
CA PHE A 10 -5.52 -5.61 1.18
C PHE A 10 -6.86 -5.01 1.61
N HIS A 11 -7.93 -5.79 1.69
CA HIS A 11 -9.23 -5.31 2.17
C HIS A 11 -9.18 -4.82 3.61
N VAL A 12 -8.51 -5.55 4.51
CA VAL A 12 -8.34 -5.09 5.89
C VAL A 12 -7.51 -3.81 5.93
N ALA A 13 -6.40 -3.75 5.19
CA ALA A 13 -5.56 -2.57 5.10
C ALA A 13 -6.34 -1.35 4.58
N GLN A 14 -7.15 -1.51 3.52
CA GLN A 14 -8.03 -0.47 3.00
C GLN A 14 -9.05 -0.02 4.06
N LYS A 15 -9.68 -0.96 4.77
CA LYS A 15 -10.68 -0.67 5.80
C LYS A 15 -10.13 0.11 6.98
N VAL A 16 -8.92 -0.22 7.47
CA VAL A 16 -8.34 0.44 8.64
C VAL A 16 -7.63 1.76 8.30
N THR A 17 -7.16 1.91 7.06
CA THR A 17 -6.49 3.15 6.61
C THR A 17 -7.45 4.16 6.00
N GLU A 18 -8.64 3.71 5.58
CA GLU A 18 -9.60 4.49 4.80
C GLU A 18 -8.96 5.13 3.55
N ALA A 19 -7.93 4.49 2.99
CA ALA A 19 -7.21 5.01 1.84
C ALA A 19 -8.15 5.23 0.65
N ASP A 20 -8.05 6.41 0.01
CA ASP A 20 -8.87 6.78 -1.14
C ASP A 20 -8.75 5.75 -2.27
N ARG A 21 -7.53 5.24 -2.49
CA ARG A 21 -7.16 4.31 -3.58
C ARG A 21 -6.24 3.23 -3.07
N GLY A 22 -6.28 2.06 -3.71
CA GLY A 22 -5.30 1.03 -3.45
C GLY A 22 -5.22 -0.05 -4.51
N LEU A 23 -4.10 -0.78 -4.50
CA LEU A 23 -3.82 -1.92 -5.36
C LEU A 23 -3.25 -3.07 -4.54
N ALA A 24 -3.68 -4.29 -4.81
CA ALA A 24 -2.97 -5.50 -4.44
C ALA A 24 -2.26 -6.04 -5.69
N VAL A 25 -0.95 -6.26 -5.61
CA VAL A 25 -0.16 -6.80 -6.73
C VAL A 25 0.61 -8.04 -6.31
N ASN A 26 0.73 -9.02 -7.20
CA ASN A 26 1.58 -10.19 -6.94
C ASN A 26 3.08 -9.84 -7.02
N SER A 27 3.95 -10.83 -6.80
CA SER A 27 5.42 -10.68 -6.89
C SER A 27 5.95 -10.21 -8.27
N THR A 28 5.15 -10.38 -9.33
CA THR A 28 5.46 -9.88 -10.67
C THR A 28 4.84 -8.51 -10.97
N LEU A 29 4.30 -7.82 -9.96
CA LEU A 29 3.56 -6.55 -10.06
C LEU A 29 2.28 -6.61 -10.89
N LYS A 30 1.73 -7.81 -11.11
CA LYS A 30 0.41 -7.97 -11.74
C LYS A 30 -0.66 -7.62 -10.71
N VAL A 31 -1.57 -6.73 -11.07
CA VAL A 31 -2.72 -6.36 -10.24
C VAL A 31 -3.62 -7.59 -10.03
N LEU A 32 -3.85 -7.91 -8.76
CA LEU A 32 -4.77 -8.94 -8.30
C LEU A 32 -6.10 -8.35 -7.86
N ASP A 33 -6.07 -7.17 -7.23
CA ASP A 33 -7.25 -6.44 -6.78
C ASP A 33 -7.00 -4.94 -6.72
N LYS A 34 -8.07 -4.14 -6.70
CA LYS A 34 -8.00 -2.67 -6.72
C LYS A 34 -9.21 -2.02 -6.05
N PHE A 35 -8.97 -0.88 -5.42
CA PHE A 35 -10.00 -0.04 -4.81
C PHE A 35 -9.90 1.39 -5.37
N ASN A 36 -10.99 1.91 -5.93
CA ASN A 36 -11.07 3.26 -6.53
C ASN A 36 -9.97 3.58 -7.55
N VAL A 37 -9.46 2.55 -8.24
CA VAL A 37 -8.55 2.68 -9.37
C VAL A 37 -9.24 2.10 -10.60
N ASP A 38 -9.53 2.95 -11.58
CA ASP A 38 -10.13 2.53 -12.85
C ASP A 38 -9.06 2.18 -13.90
N GLU A 39 -9.48 1.60 -15.02
CA GLU A 39 -8.56 1.22 -16.10
C GLU A 39 -7.85 2.43 -16.73
N LYS A 40 -8.49 3.61 -16.71
CA LYS A 40 -7.89 4.83 -17.25
C LYS A 40 -6.71 5.27 -16.40
N LEU A 41 -6.85 5.22 -15.08
CA LEU A 41 -5.77 5.53 -14.15
C LEU A 41 -4.64 4.50 -14.21
N LEU A 42 -4.96 3.21 -14.37
CA LEU A 42 -3.94 2.17 -14.58
C LEU A 42 -3.18 2.36 -15.90
N ALA A 43 -3.84 2.88 -16.93
CA ALA A 43 -3.21 3.17 -18.22
C ALA A 43 -2.41 4.49 -18.22
N ASP A 44 -2.59 5.35 -17.20
CA ASP A 44 -1.82 6.57 -17.06
C ASP A 44 -0.36 6.24 -16.72
N GLN A 45 0.57 6.63 -17.59
CA GLN A 45 1.99 6.31 -17.44
C GLN A 45 2.60 6.91 -16.18
N SER A 46 2.10 8.05 -15.70
CA SER A 46 2.62 8.69 -14.50
C SER A 46 2.23 7.90 -13.27
N PHE A 47 0.96 7.52 -13.13
CA PHE A 47 0.47 6.68 -12.04
C PHE A 47 1.08 5.27 -12.09
N ALA A 48 1.06 4.62 -13.25
CA ALA A 48 1.59 3.27 -13.41
C ALA A 48 3.10 3.21 -13.16
N GLY A 49 3.87 4.15 -13.73
CA GLY A 49 5.31 4.24 -13.50
C GLY A 49 5.65 4.52 -12.04
N PHE A 50 4.96 5.49 -11.43
CA PHE A 50 5.17 5.83 -10.02
C PHE A 50 4.85 4.67 -9.09
N SER A 51 3.66 4.06 -9.21
CA SER A 51 3.23 2.96 -8.34
C SER A 51 4.13 1.73 -8.50
N GLN A 52 4.54 1.38 -9.73
CA GLN A 52 5.44 0.25 -9.97
C GLN A 52 6.83 0.44 -9.36
N ILE A 53 7.40 1.64 -9.42
CA ILE A 53 8.72 1.93 -8.81
C ILE A 53 8.68 1.64 -7.31
N TRP A 54 7.66 2.15 -6.60
CA TRP A 54 7.59 2.00 -5.15
C TRP A 54 7.14 0.61 -4.72
N LEU A 55 6.24 -0.04 -5.46
CA LEU A 55 5.89 -1.44 -5.21
C LEU A 55 7.08 -2.37 -5.43
N ARG A 56 7.85 -2.17 -6.50
CA ARG A 56 9.09 -2.93 -6.74
C ARG A 56 10.09 -2.70 -5.61
N ARG A 57 10.33 -1.44 -5.24
CA ARG A 57 11.27 -1.11 -4.18
C ARG A 57 10.86 -1.71 -2.84
N ALA A 58 9.58 -1.69 -2.49
CA ALA A 58 9.08 -2.29 -1.25
C ALA A 58 9.31 -3.82 -1.24
N LEU A 59 9.09 -4.48 -2.38
CA LEU A 59 9.38 -5.91 -2.54
C LEU A 59 10.87 -6.24 -2.45
N ASP A 60 11.71 -5.41 -3.07
CA ASP A 60 13.17 -5.62 -3.11
C ASP A 60 13.81 -5.35 -1.74
N ASP A 61 13.39 -4.27 -1.06
CA ASP A 61 13.89 -3.90 0.28
C ASP A 61 13.27 -4.78 1.39
N GLY A 62 12.12 -5.40 1.12
CA GLY A 62 11.34 -6.15 2.11
C GLY A 62 10.80 -5.30 3.26
N ALA A 63 10.71 -3.99 3.06
CA ALA A 63 10.29 -3.02 4.06
C ALA A 63 9.13 -2.15 3.56
N THR A 64 8.27 -1.71 4.48
CA THR A 64 7.20 -0.77 4.17
C THR A 64 7.78 0.57 3.74
N ILE A 65 7.32 1.08 2.60
CA ILE A 65 7.73 2.38 2.06
C ILE A 65 6.60 3.39 2.27
N ILE A 66 6.96 4.56 2.80
CA ILE A 66 6.08 5.71 2.94
C ILE A 66 6.67 6.85 2.10
N THR A 67 5.90 7.36 1.15
CA THR A 67 6.35 8.39 0.21
C THR A 67 5.18 9.30 -0.20
N ASN A 68 5.41 10.18 -1.18
CA ASN A 68 4.37 11.02 -1.77
C ASN A 68 4.57 11.18 -3.28
N ASN A 69 3.51 11.61 -3.96
CA ASN A 69 3.48 11.74 -5.42
C ASN A 69 4.16 13.01 -5.99
N ILE A 70 4.63 13.94 -5.16
CA ILE A 70 5.22 15.22 -5.61
C ILE A 70 6.74 15.23 -5.46
N ILE A 71 7.27 14.71 -4.37
CA ILE A 71 8.69 14.74 -4.05
C ILE A 71 9.33 13.43 -4.51
N THR A 72 9.70 13.38 -5.77
CA THR A 72 10.43 12.25 -6.36
C THR A 72 11.94 12.47 -6.37
N ASP A 73 12.40 13.73 -6.23
CA ASP A 73 13.82 14.11 -6.16
C ASP A 73 14.00 15.32 -5.24
N ALA A 74 14.83 15.19 -4.20
CA ALA A 74 15.10 16.27 -3.25
C ALA A 74 15.81 17.48 -3.91
N SER A 75 16.48 17.27 -5.04
CA SER A 75 17.12 18.33 -5.84
C SER A 75 16.12 19.14 -6.68
N GLN A 76 14.90 18.63 -6.85
CA GLN A 76 13.77 19.27 -7.55
C GLN A 76 12.75 19.85 -6.55
N ALA A 77 13.16 20.12 -5.31
CA ALA A 77 12.31 20.75 -4.31
C ALA A 77 11.80 22.10 -4.86
N PRO A 78 10.48 22.28 -5.06
CA PRO A 78 9.98 23.48 -5.70
C PRO A 78 10.21 24.71 -4.82
N THR A 79 10.86 25.75 -5.37
CA THR A 79 11.21 26.98 -4.63
C THR A 79 10.04 27.94 -4.41
N THR A 80 8.84 27.60 -4.86
CA THR A 80 7.73 28.56 -4.91
C THR A 80 6.39 27.83 -4.94
N ASN A 81 5.54 28.04 -3.92
CA ASN A 81 4.07 27.83 -3.89
C ASN A 81 3.50 26.78 -4.89
N THR A 82 4.11 25.60 -4.94
CA THR A 82 3.67 24.56 -5.87
C THR A 82 2.47 23.90 -5.26
N ASN A 83 1.43 23.77 -6.08
CA ASN A 83 0.06 23.52 -5.65
C ASN A 83 -0.04 22.15 -4.94
N PHE A 84 0.14 22.15 -3.61
CA PHE A 84 -0.11 21.01 -2.71
C PHE A 84 -1.56 20.51 -2.75
N ALA A 85 -2.40 21.15 -3.57
CA ALA A 85 -3.78 20.74 -3.82
C ALA A 85 -3.93 19.29 -4.25
N ASN A 86 -2.90 18.68 -4.84
CA ASN A 86 -2.91 17.31 -5.34
C ASN A 86 -1.87 16.41 -4.63
N LEU A 87 -1.34 16.84 -3.48
CA LEU A 87 -0.38 16.04 -2.71
C LEU A 87 -1.10 14.81 -2.14
N ARG A 88 -0.51 13.64 -2.38
CA ARG A 88 -1.01 12.35 -1.93
C ARG A 88 0.09 11.60 -1.19
N VAL A 89 -0.25 11.03 -0.04
CA VAL A 89 0.62 10.13 0.73
C VAL A 89 0.43 8.73 0.19
N VAL A 90 1.54 8.04 -0.02
CA VAL A 90 1.57 6.70 -0.59
C VAL A 90 2.28 5.76 0.36
N VAL A 91 1.67 4.61 0.60
CA VAL A 91 2.20 3.54 1.46
C VAL A 91 2.25 2.26 0.65
N CYS A 92 3.43 1.64 0.57
CA CYS A 92 3.63 0.33 -0.04
C CYS A 92 4.05 -0.68 1.03
N ILE A 93 3.24 -1.71 1.24
CA ILE A 93 3.48 -2.74 2.26
C ILE A 93 3.82 -4.05 1.54
N PRO A 94 5.04 -4.57 1.66
CA PRO A 94 5.42 -5.83 1.02
C PRO A 94 4.98 -7.03 1.86
N LEU A 95 4.50 -8.07 1.19
CA LEU A 95 4.23 -9.39 1.75
C LEU A 95 5.16 -10.35 1.01
N LEU A 96 6.38 -10.52 1.54
CA LEU A 96 7.47 -11.22 0.88
C LEU A 96 7.06 -12.64 0.46
N GLY A 97 7.39 -13.01 -0.78
CA GLY A 97 6.98 -14.27 -1.39
C GLY A 97 5.55 -14.29 -1.95
N HIS A 98 4.75 -13.24 -1.75
CA HIS A 98 3.37 -13.16 -2.23
C HIS A 98 3.12 -11.94 -3.14
N GLY A 99 3.60 -10.76 -2.75
CA GLY A 99 3.31 -9.53 -3.47
C GLY A 99 3.37 -8.31 -2.57
N ALA A 100 2.66 -7.26 -2.91
CA ALA A 100 2.62 -6.03 -2.14
C ALA A 100 1.26 -5.34 -2.24
N VAL A 101 0.98 -4.50 -1.25
CA VAL A 101 -0.18 -3.62 -1.22
C VAL A 101 0.28 -2.18 -1.40
N TYR A 102 -0.36 -1.46 -2.32
CA TYR A 102 -0.25 -0.02 -2.52
C TYR A 102 -1.49 0.64 -1.93
N LEU A 103 -1.31 1.67 -1.11
CA LEU A 103 -2.37 2.52 -0.57
C LEU A 103 -2.01 3.97 -0.84
N ASP A 104 -3.00 4.76 -1.20
CA ASP A 104 -2.82 6.15 -1.56
C ASP A 104 -3.97 7.01 -1.00
N GLN A 105 -3.61 8.03 -0.22
CA GLN A 105 -4.51 8.99 0.41
C GLN A 105 -4.20 10.43 -0.01
N HIS A 106 -5.22 11.18 -0.42
CA HIS A 106 -5.11 12.61 -0.63
C HIS A 106 -4.89 13.33 0.70
N ILE A 107 -3.87 14.18 0.82
CA ILE A 107 -3.53 14.82 2.11
C ILE A 107 -4.67 15.70 2.66
N ARG A 108 -5.48 16.29 1.78
CA ARG A 108 -6.69 17.04 2.14
C ARG A 108 -7.76 16.19 2.84
N ASN A 109 -7.77 14.88 2.61
CA ASN A 109 -8.67 13.92 3.25
C ASN A 109 -8.03 13.30 4.50
N GLY A 110 -6.90 13.84 4.97
CA GLY A 110 -6.12 13.30 6.08
C GLY A 110 -4.87 12.57 5.62
N ILE A 111 -4.15 12.00 6.60
CA ILE A 111 -2.97 11.16 6.38
C ILE A 111 -3.20 9.81 7.04
N ILE A 112 -2.59 8.76 6.51
CA ILE A 112 -2.55 7.46 7.17
C ILE A 112 -1.61 7.59 8.39
N PRO A 113 -2.09 7.44 9.63
CA PRO A 113 -1.23 7.58 10.80
C PRO A 113 -0.12 6.54 10.78
N ARG A 114 1.08 6.94 11.21
CA ARG A 114 2.24 6.03 11.24
C ARG A 114 1.98 4.78 12.08
N GLU A 115 1.29 4.94 13.21
CA GLU A 115 0.90 3.83 14.09
C GLU A 115 0.05 2.78 13.36
N VAL A 116 -0.85 3.20 12.45
CA VAL A 116 -1.65 2.28 11.62
C VAL A 116 -0.76 1.50 10.66
N ILE A 117 0.23 2.16 10.05
CA ILE A 117 1.17 1.55 9.10
C ILE A 117 2.08 0.55 9.82
N ASP A 118 2.59 0.92 11.00
CA ASP A 118 3.45 0.07 11.82
C ASP A 118 2.67 -1.17 12.29
N ARG A 119 1.41 -1.01 12.72
CA ARG A 119 0.52 -2.12 13.09
C ARG A 119 0.23 -3.05 11.91
N LEU A 120 -0.06 -2.50 10.73
CA LEU A 120 -0.24 -3.31 9.50
C LEU A 120 1.03 -4.10 9.15
N SER A 121 2.20 -3.49 9.30
CA SER A 121 3.48 -4.16 9.08
C SER A 121 3.68 -5.30 10.10
N GLY A 122 3.31 -5.08 11.37
CA GLY A 122 3.32 -6.13 12.40
C GLY A 122 2.36 -7.28 12.11
N VAL A 123 1.17 -6.99 11.56
CA VAL A 123 0.25 -8.02 11.08
C VAL A 123 0.88 -8.84 9.96
N VAL A 124 1.51 -8.20 8.97
CA VAL A 124 2.21 -8.91 7.88
C VAL A 124 3.25 -9.88 8.43
N VAL A 125 4.08 -9.47 9.39
CA VAL A 125 5.08 -10.35 10.01
C VAL A 125 4.41 -11.57 10.64
N LYS A 126 3.37 -11.37 11.46
CA LYS A 126 2.62 -12.46 12.10
C LYS A 126 1.96 -13.40 11.09
N LEU A 127 1.46 -12.87 9.98
CA LEU A 127 0.84 -13.67 8.92
C LEU A 127 1.88 -14.52 8.19
N LEU A 128 3.05 -13.96 7.88
CA LEU A 128 4.15 -14.65 7.21
C LEU A 128 4.79 -15.72 8.10
N GLU A 129 4.82 -15.53 9.43
CA GLU A 129 5.35 -16.52 10.38
C GLU A 129 4.42 -17.74 10.52
N ASN A 130 3.11 -17.54 10.47
CA ASN A 130 2.13 -18.60 10.74
C ASN A 130 1.62 -19.34 9.49
N TYR A 131 1.96 -18.90 8.28
CA TYR A 131 1.64 -19.53 6.99
C TYR A 131 0.20 -20.07 6.87
N GLN A 132 -0.79 -19.33 7.38
CA GLN A 132 -2.19 -19.75 7.32
C GLN A 132 -2.82 -19.33 5.99
N ALA A 133 -2.80 -20.23 5.01
CA ALA A 133 -3.35 -20.00 3.67
C ALA A 133 -4.87 -19.67 3.66
N ASP A 134 -5.60 -20.13 4.68
CA ASP A 134 -7.06 -20.00 4.80
C ASP A 134 -7.53 -18.89 5.75
N ILE A 135 -6.61 -18.02 6.20
CA ILE A 135 -6.99 -16.93 7.11
C ILE A 135 -8.04 -16.01 6.48
N THR A 136 -9.06 -15.70 7.26
CA THR A 136 -10.19 -14.84 6.89
C THR A 136 -9.88 -13.36 7.18
N GLU A 137 -10.60 -12.45 6.53
CA GLU A 137 -10.47 -11.01 6.81
C GLU A 137 -10.77 -10.67 8.27
N ALA A 138 -11.72 -11.39 8.91
CA ALA A 138 -12.05 -11.21 10.32
C ALA A 138 -10.88 -11.59 11.24
N GLU A 139 -10.16 -12.67 10.92
CA GLU A 139 -8.97 -13.08 11.67
C GLU A 139 -7.80 -12.12 11.46
N ILE A 140 -7.59 -11.64 10.23
CA ILE A 140 -6.59 -10.59 9.96
C ILE A 140 -6.92 -9.31 10.75
N MET A 141 -8.20 -8.91 10.80
CA MET A 141 -8.63 -7.77 11.60
C MET A 141 -8.40 -7.98 13.10
N ALA A 142 -8.70 -9.19 13.62
CA ALA A 142 -8.41 -9.52 15.01
C ALA A 142 -6.91 -9.46 15.33
N LEU A 143 -6.05 -9.91 14.41
CA LEU A 143 -4.60 -9.76 14.53
C LEU A 143 -4.18 -8.29 14.54
N TYR A 144 -4.80 -7.45 13.72
CA TYR A 144 -4.56 -6.00 13.74
C TYR A 144 -4.94 -5.38 15.08
N GLU A 145 -6.10 -5.71 15.64
CA GLU A 145 -6.57 -5.23 16.95
C GLU A 145 -5.66 -5.65 18.11
N GLN A 146 -5.00 -6.81 18.00
CA GLN A 146 -4.04 -7.32 18.98
C GLN A 146 -2.60 -6.84 18.76
N THR A 147 -2.33 -6.15 17.64
CA THR A 147 -1.00 -5.62 17.35
C THR A 147 -0.90 -4.23 17.95
N PRO A 148 0.06 -4.00 18.87
CA PRO A 148 0.24 -2.74 19.58
C PRO A 148 0.68 -1.60 18.65
#